data_AF-A0A501WBQ8-F1
#
_entry.id   AF-A0A501WBQ8-F1
#
_cell.length_a   1.000
_cell.length_b   1.000
_cell.length_c   1.000
_cell.angle_alpha   90.00
_cell.angle_beta   90.00
_cell.angle_gamma   90.00
#
_symmetry.space_group_name_H-M   'P 1'
#
loop_
_entity.id
_entity.type
_entity.pdbx_description
1 polymer ?
#
loop_
_entity_poly.entity_id
_entity_poly.type
_entity_poly.pdbx_seq_one_letter_code
_entity_poly.pdbx_strand_id
1 'polypeptide(L)'
;MHPTTTNISNWFKNPAPENQLQTFIERNPNFTSSETTIEEAAAQLEVVKNHVLIAIENGEFDKISFINRNQMATHLTSITGHLNIIAQHSYNVGHSTVKNQAVALITNILHIYELFIHLPILNNSKGLYSYKEEVKELVKGKKQFEKNLAEIQKAEGVFNETQGLLTNVKQQVDEWTKTNATLKSEYKTVINIKKQIDALYQDIQTSVQDINNKKLVINSVHTNAQSIEDTIEASGNKIKKFIEQKTGDIQFFIDTETDFFSKELKALVDKTSSIVVTNLEQQRKVNQLLEGANAGRLYRSFWLRKKQLEEKQKYWLGGIISINILIVCLSILLVNGSEWLGVNPLDLKDIDGAFIFKLVISIPLLFLDYFIVSQYNSRAELIEKYSFKSALSLSLLSYNEMIKENAESDESREFINKTVDLIYESPFDTPRAPKGYNRFLQKIEEHTHNAVSKGIEKVTS
;
A
#
# COMPACT_ATOMS: atom_id res chain seq x y z
N MET A 1 92.41 101.32 -2.56
CA MET A 1 92.22 99.97 -2.01
C MET A 1 93.45 99.54 -1.25
N HIS A 2 93.32 99.29 0.06
CA HIS A 2 94.43 98.76 0.86
C HIS A 2 94.82 97.34 0.40
N PRO A 3 96.10 96.93 0.50
CA PRO A 3 96.52 95.58 0.10
C PRO A 3 95.71 94.45 0.76
N THR A 4 95.33 94.61 2.04
CA THR A 4 94.50 93.62 2.75
C THR A 4 93.08 93.54 2.19
N THR A 5 92.49 94.66 1.76
CA THR A 5 91.18 94.68 1.09
C THR A 5 91.23 93.94 -0.25
N THR A 6 92.30 94.14 -1.02
CA THR A 6 92.53 93.41 -2.28
C THR A 6 92.62 91.90 -2.06
N ASN A 7 93.35 91.47 -1.04
CA ASN A 7 93.46 90.04 -0.72
C ASN A 7 92.12 89.40 -0.35
N ILE A 8 91.30 90.09 0.45
CA ILE A 8 89.96 89.61 0.83
C ILE A 8 89.04 89.57 -0.39
N SER A 9 89.05 90.62 -1.22
CA SER A 9 88.26 90.65 -2.46
C SER A 9 88.63 89.50 -3.40
N ASN A 10 89.92 89.28 -3.61
CA ASN A 10 90.42 88.20 -4.45
C ASN A 10 90.06 86.82 -3.90
N TRP A 11 90.09 86.65 -2.58
CA TRP A 11 89.67 85.40 -1.94
C TRP A 11 88.20 85.10 -2.22
N PHE A 12 87.31 86.06 -2.01
CA PHE A 12 85.87 85.87 -2.23
C PHE A 12 85.48 85.72 -3.70
N LYS A 13 86.28 86.28 -4.61
CA LYS A 13 86.09 86.11 -6.07
C LYS A 13 86.71 84.82 -6.61
N ASN A 14 87.53 84.12 -5.81
CA ASN A 14 88.10 82.84 -6.19
C ASN A 14 87.08 81.72 -5.95
N PRO A 15 86.64 80.99 -6.98
CA PRO A 15 85.64 79.93 -6.81
C PRO A 15 86.19 78.66 -6.13
N ALA A 16 87.52 78.52 -6.00
CA ALA A 16 88.11 77.27 -5.51
C ALA A 16 87.71 76.92 -4.06
N PRO A 17 87.82 77.84 -3.06
CA PRO A 17 87.37 77.53 -1.70
C PRO A 17 85.87 77.26 -1.60
N GLU A 18 85.05 77.96 -2.38
CA GLU A 18 83.60 77.78 -2.41
C GLU A 18 83.21 76.40 -2.95
N ASN A 19 83.80 75.99 -4.08
CA ASN A 19 83.59 74.66 -4.65
C ASN A 19 84.05 73.54 -3.70
N GLN A 20 85.18 73.73 -3.00
CA GLN A 20 85.66 72.78 -2.00
C GLN A 20 84.71 72.68 -0.80
N LEU A 21 84.21 73.82 -0.32
CA LEU A 21 83.23 73.86 0.78
C LEU A 21 81.92 73.19 0.38
N GLN A 22 81.42 73.45 -0.83
CA GLN A 22 80.20 72.83 -1.36
C GLN A 22 80.36 71.32 -1.52
N THR A 23 81.49 70.86 -2.06
CA THR A 23 81.82 69.42 -2.16
C THR A 23 81.85 68.77 -0.78
N PHE A 24 82.36 69.48 0.24
CA PHE A 24 82.39 68.97 1.61
C PHE A 24 80.98 68.83 2.20
N ILE A 25 80.10 69.82 1.97
CA ILE A 25 78.70 69.82 2.41
C ILE A 25 77.93 68.66 1.78
N GLU A 26 78.00 68.51 0.45
CA GLU A 26 77.29 67.46 -0.28
C GLU A 26 77.67 66.05 0.19
N ARG A 27 78.95 65.86 0.55
CA ARG A 27 79.44 64.59 1.06
C ARG A 27 79.13 64.37 2.54
N ASN A 28 78.88 65.42 3.29
CA ASN A 28 78.69 65.37 4.74
C ASN A 28 77.56 66.31 5.22
N PRO A 29 76.32 66.12 4.73
CA PRO A 29 75.22 67.08 4.96
C PRO A 29 74.84 67.22 6.45
N ASN A 30 75.10 66.17 7.24
CA ASN A 30 74.78 66.15 8.67
C ASN A 30 75.97 66.53 9.57
N PHE A 31 77.09 67.04 9.01
CA PHE A 31 78.24 67.40 9.84
C PHE A 31 77.94 68.63 10.71
N THR A 32 78.19 68.51 12.00
CA THR A 32 77.92 69.54 13.01
C THR A 32 79.13 69.73 13.92
N SER A 33 79.37 70.98 14.32
CA SER A 33 80.37 71.36 15.33
C SER A 33 79.77 72.43 16.23
N SER A 34 79.82 72.21 17.56
CA SER A 34 79.30 73.14 18.57
C SER A 34 77.91 73.70 18.20
N GLU A 35 76.98 72.78 17.91
CA GLU A 35 75.59 73.07 17.54
C GLU A 35 75.37 73.77 16.19
N THR A 36 76.44 74.09 15.44
CA THR A 36 76.33 74.67 14.09
C THR A 36 76.55 73.61 13.03
N THR A 37 75.63 73.48 12.08
CA THR A 37 75.80 72.61 10.90
C THR A 37 76.77 73.25 9.90
N ILE A 38 77.44 72.42 9.09
CA ILE A 38 78.31 72.94 8.02
C ILE A 38 77.53 73.77 6.99
N GLU A 39 76.27 73.42 6.73
CA GLU A 39 75.36 74.20 5.86
C GLU A 39 75.07 75.58 6.45
N GLU A 40 74.75 75.67 7.74
CA GLU A 40 74.53 76.94 8.43
C GLU A 40 75.79 77.81 8.43
N ALA A 41 76.97 77.22 8.67
CA ALA A 41 78.24 77.95 8.60
C ALA A 41 78.49 78.47 7.17
N ALA A 42 78.30 77.65 6.14
CA ALA A 42 78.47 78.07 4.76
C ALA A 42 77.51 79.20 4.36
N ALA A 43 76.25 79.13 4.80
CA ALA A 43 75.28 80.21 4.59
C ALA A 43 75.73 81.52 5.25
N GLN A 44 76.32 81.46 6.46
CA GLN A 44 76.89 82.63 7.12
C GLN A 44 78.08 83.21 6.34
N LEU A 45 78.99 82.36 5.82
CA LEU A 45 80.11 82.81 5.01
C LEU A 45 79.63 83.50 3.72
N GLU A 46 78.58 82.99 3.08
CA GLU A 46 78.00 83.57 1.88
C GLU A 46 77.35 84.94 2.15
N VAL A 47 76.70 85.10 3.30
CA VAL A 47 76.21 86.42 3.75
C VAL A 47 77.39 87.39 3.90
N VAL A 48 78.47 86.98 4.55
CA VAL A 48 79.67 87.83 4.70
C VAL A 48 80.26 88.18 3.34
N LYS A 49 80.45 87.20 2.45
CA LYS A 49 80.98 87.39 1.09
C LYS A 49 80.23 88.49 0.34
N ASN A 50 78.91 88.38 0.27
CA ASN A 50 78.08 89.32 -0.49
C ASN A 50 78.19 90.75 0.06
N HIS A 51 78.09 90.91 1.37
CA HIS A 51 78.16 92.23 1.98
C HIS A 51 79.56 92.84 1.96
N VAL A 52 80.60 92.03 2.14
CA VAL A 52 81.99 92.49 2.06
C VAL A 52 82.32 92.93 0.64
N LEU A 53 81.92 92.18 -0.38
CA LEU A 53 82.13 92.57 -1.77
C LEU A 53 81.43 93.89 -2.12
N ILE A 54 80.17 94.05 -1.72
CA ILE A 54 79.42 95.31 -1.89
C ILE A 54 80.12 96.47 -1.16
N ALA A 55 80.55 96.25 0.09
CA ALA A 55 81.25 97.28 0.87
C ALA A 55 82.61 97.66 0.25
N ILE A 56 83.30 96.71 -0.41
CA ILE A 56 84.54 96.98 -1.15
C ILE A 56 84.26 97.81 -2.39
N GLU A 57 83.23 97.46 -3.17
CA GLU A 57 82.81 98.20 -4.38
C GLU A 57 82.41 99.64 -4.06
N ASN A 58 81.73 99.85 -2.92
CA ASN A 58 81.33 101.18 -2.45
C ASN A 58 82.46 101.95 -1.75
N GLY A 59 83.68 101.38 -1.62
CA GLY A 59 84.82 102.00 -0.95
C GLY A 59 84.66 102.16 0.57
N GLU A 60 83.66 101.51 1.18
CA GLU A 60 83.37 101.58 2.61
C GLU A 60 84.22 100.60 3.42
N PHE A 61 84.59 99.47 2.82
CA PHE A 61 85.41 98.45 3.49
C PHE A 61 86.84 98.95 3.81
N ASP A 62 87.36 99.87 3.01
CA ASP A 62 88.63 100.54 3.29
C ASP A 62 88.58 101.46 4.52
N LYS A 63 87.38 101.87 4.97
CA LYS A 63 87.18 102.70 6.18
C LYS A 63 87.25 101.90 7.49
N ILE A 64 87.25 100.56 7.43
CA ILE A 64 87.43 99.69 8.59
C ILE A 64 88.86 99.86 9.16
N SER A 65 89.09 99.49 10.42
CA SER A 65 90.45 99.37 10.95
C SER A 65 91.28 98.32 10.18
N PHE A 66 92.59 98.56 10.06
CA PHE A 66 93.50 97.58 9.49
C PHE A 66 93.47 96.24 10.25
N ILE A 67 93.31 96.30 11.58
CA ILE A 67 93.25 95.13 12.47
C ILE A 67 92.13 94.18 12.03
N ASN A 68 90.91 94.68 11.85
CA ASN A 68 89.76 93.83 11.52
C ASN A 68 89.89 93.26 10.10
N ARG A 69 90.37 94.07 9.13
CA ARG A 69 90.66 93.56 7.78
C ARG A 69 91.72 92.45 7.83
N ASN A 70 92.79 92.65 8.59
CA ASN A 70 93.86 91.67 8.69
C ASN A 70 93.38 90.37 9.36
N GLN A 71 92.55 90.46 10.40
CA GLN A 71 91.94 89.29 11.05
C GLN A 71 91.03 88.52 10.09
N MET A 72 90.18 89.20 9.33
CA MET A 72 89.33 88.57 8.32
C MET A 72 90.17 87.87 7.24
N ALA A 73 91.19 88.54 6.70
CA ALA A 73 92.11 87.95 5.73
C ALA A 73 92.82 86.71 6.30
N THR A 74 93.19 86.74 7.58
CA THR A 74 93.83 85.62 8.29
C THR A 74 92.90 84.41 8.34
N HIS A 75 91.67 84.59 8.80
CA HIS A 75 90.70 83.51 8.89
C HIS A 75 90.33 82.93 7.51
N LEU A 76 90.21 83.78 6.48
CA LEU A 76 89.96 83.31 5.10
C LEU A 76 91.12 82.44 4.59
N THR A 77 92.36 82.84 4.89
CA THR A 77 93.55 82.04 4.56
C THR A 77 93.53 80.70 5.30
N SER A 78 93.17 80.70 6.60
CA SER A 78 93.01 79.47 7.38
C SER A 78 91.93 78.56 6.80
N ILE A 79 90.78 79.11 6.37
CA ILE A 79 89.71 78.35 5.71
C ILE A 79 90.24 77.61 4.48
N THR A 80 90.99 78.30 3.61
CA THR A 80 91.61 77.65 2.44
C THR A 80 92.57 76.54 2.85
N GLY A 81 93.37 76.76 3.90
CA GLY A 81 94.26 75.73 4.45
C GLY A 81 93.50 74.48 4.91
N HIS A 82 92.43 74.67 5.69
CA HIS A 82 91.57 73.58 6.18
C HIS A 82 90.90 72.83 5.02
N LEU A 83 90.32 73.56 4.06
CA LEU A 83 89.67 72.97 2.87
C LEU A 83 90.64 72.15 2.02
N ASN A 84 91.88 72.62 1.83
CA ASN A 84 92.88 71.86 1.10
C ASN A 84 93.25 70.54 1.80
N ILE A 85 93.39 70.54 3.13
CA ILE A 85 93.66 69.32 3.89
C ILE A 85 92.46 68.36 3.84
N ILE A 86 91.24 68.89 3.94
CA ILE A 86 90.01 68.10 3.79
C ILE A 86 89.93 67.46 2.40
N ALA A 87 90.23 68.23 1.34
CA ALA A 87 90.22 67.76 -0.03
C ALA A 87 91.28 66.67 -0.29
N GLN A 88 92.49 66.79 0.29
CA GLN A 88 93.54 65.75 0.20
C GLN A 88 93.09 64.39 0.75
N HIS A 89 92.18 64.40 1.73
CA HIS A 89 91.63 63.18 2.34
C HIS A 89 90.23 62.85 1.78
N SER A 90 89.94 63.29 0.56
CA SER A 90 88.69 63.00 -0.17
C SER A 90 87.40 63.36 0.58
N TYR A 91 87.45 64.38 1.45
CA TYR A 91 86.30 64.88 2.23
C TYR A 91 85.69 63.85 3.20
N ASN A 92 86.43 62.80 3.57
CA ASN A 92 85.91 61.73 4.44
C ASN A 92 86.00 62.09 5.93
N VAL A 93 84.88 62.46 6.54
CA VAL A 93 84.79 62.84 7.97
C VAL A 93 85.06 61.68 8.93
N GLY A 94 85.04 60.43 8.46
CA GLY A 94 85.51 59.28 9.24
C GLY A 94 87.00 59.35 9.59
N HIS A 95 87.80 60.12 8.84
CA HIS A 95 89.22 60.35 9.13
C HIS A 95 89.37 61.44 10.21
N SER A 96 90.07 61.14 11.30
CA SER A 96 90.23 62.05 12.45
C SER A 96 90.80 63.42 12.05
N THR A 97 91.78 63.45 11.15
CA THR A 97 92.30 64.70 10.56
C THR A 97 91.20 65.51 9.90
N VAL A 98 90.37 64.92 9.03
CA VAL A 98 89.28 65.63 8.33
C VAL A 98 88.27 66.18 9.32
N LYS A 99 87.87 65.38 10.31
CA LYS A 99 86.95 65.83 11.36
C LYS A 99 87.49 67.06 12.10
N ASN A 100 88.76 67.04 12.51
CA ASN A 100 89.40 68.15 13.22
C ASN A 100 89.51 69.40 12.33
N GLN A 101 89.88 69.23 11.06
CA GLN A 101 89.94 70.34 10.11
C GLN A 101 88.55 70.90 9.81
N ALA A 102 87.51 70.06 9.75
CA ALA A 102 86.13 70.49 9.52
C ALA A 102 85.56 71.26 10.72
N VAL A 103 85.92 70.88 11.96
CA VAL A 103 85.62 71.68 13.16
C VAL A 103 86.30 73.05 13.06
N ALA A 104 87.60 73.08 12.75
CA ALA A 104 88.35 74.33 12.62
C ALA A 104 87.83 75.23 11.47
N LEU A 105 87.38 74.61 10.38
CA LEU A 105 86.72 75.28 9.26
C LEU A 105 85.45 76.01 9.73
N ILE A 106 84.53 75.31 10.42
CA ILE A 106 83.32 75.93 10.98
C ILE A 106 83.70 77.07 11.93
N THR A 107 84.64 76.85 12.85
CA THR A 107 85.07 77.88 13.81
C THR A 107 85.63 79.14 13.11
N ASN A 108 86.47 79.00 12.08
CA ASN A 108 87.00 80.16 11.35
C ASN A 108 85.90 80.91 10.56
N ILE A 109 84.92 80.19 10.01
CA ILE A 109 83.77 80.80 9.35
C ILE A 109 82.95 81.62 10.35
N LEU A 110 82.68 81.05 11.53
CA LEU A 110 81.96 81.73 12.60
C LEU A 110 82.71 82.98 13.08
N HIS A 111 84.03 82.91 13.25
CA HIS A 111 84.83 84.10 13.62
C HIS A 111 84.78 85.20 12.55
N ILE A 112 84.78 84.84 11.25
CA ILE A 112 84.61 85.83 10.17
C ILE A 112 83.22 86.47 10.24
N TYR A 113 82.19 85.67 10.47
CA TYR A 113 80.83 86.17 10.62
C TYR A 113 80.69 87.08 11.83
N GLU A 114 81.28 86.71 12.97
CA GLU A 114 81.31 87.50 14.20
C GLU A 114 82.05 88.84 14.00
N LEU A 115 83.24 88.79 13.39
CA LEU A 115 83.97 90.01 13.02
C LEU A 115 83.13 90.90 12.11
N PHE A 116 82.45 90.31 11.13
CA PHE A 116 81.61 91.02 10.18
C PHE A 116 80.41 91.72 10.85
N ILE A 117 79.65 91.03 11.71
CA ILE A 117 78.47 91.60 12.38
C ILE A 117 78.80 92.80 13.29
N HIS A 118 80.04 92.88 13.78
CA HIS A 118 80.51 93.98 14.61
C HIS A 118 81.15 95.14 13.81
N LEU A 119 81.19 95.06 12.48
CA LEU A 119 81.70 96.16 11.65
C LEU A 119 80.70 97.33 11.60
N PRO A 120 81.18 98.59 11.73
CA PRO A 120 80.34 99.79 11.68
C PRO A 120 79.52 99.95 10.39
N ILE A 121 79.91 99.26 9.32
CA ILE A 121 79.29 99.32 7.98
C ILE A 121 77.86 98.73 8.01
N LEU A 122 77.51 97.92 9.02
CA LEU A 122 76.17 97.33 9.17
C LEU A 122 75.13 98.25 9.81
N ASN A 123 75.53 99.41 10.38
CA ASN A 123 74.60 100.30 11.09
C ASN A 123 73.52 100.96 10.20
N ASN A 124 73.64 100.88 8.87
CA ASN A 124 72.62 101.35 7.93
C ASN A 124 71.53 100.29 7.60
N SER A 125 71.53 99.11 8.23
CA SER A 125 70.72 97.95 7.82
C SER A 125 69.58 97.52 8.78
N LYS A 126 69.02 98.44 9.60
CA LYS A 126 67.92 98.14 10.57
C LYS A 126 66.71 97.37 10.01
N GLY A 127 66.44 97.39 8.70
CA GLY A 127 65.39 96.59 8.06
C GLY A 127 65.66 95.07 8.01
N LEU A 128 66.93 94.63 8.03
CA LEU A 128 67.30 93.22 7.92
C LEU A 128 66.97 92.39 9.17
N TYR A 129 66.92 93.01 10.35
CA TYR A 129 66.57 92.31 11.59
C TYR A 129 65.07 91.96 11.66
N SER A 130 64.20 92.84 11.13
CA SER A 130 62.76 92.57 11.00
C SER A 130 62.49 91.42 10.03
N TYR A 131 63.20 91.42 8.89
CA TYR A 131 63.12 90.36 7.90
C TYR A 131 63.56 88.99 8.45
N LYS A 132 64.60 88.94 9.31
CA LYS A 132 65.05 87.72 9.96
C LYS A 132 63.97 87.09 10.85
N GLU A 133 63.27 87.88 11.65
CA GLU A 133 62.21 87.37 12.53
C GLU A 133 60.98 86.92 11.73
N GLU A 134 60.60 87.64 10.66
CA GLU A 134 59.50 87.22 9.77
C GLU A 134 59.82 85.90 9.04
N VAL A 135 61.04 85.72 8.55
CA VAL A 135 61.48 84.46 7.93
C VAL A 135 61.46 83.32 8.95
N LYS A 136 61.84 83.56 10.21
CA LYS A 136 61.79 82.56 11.27
C LYS A 136 60.36 82.11 11.59
N GLU A 137 59.41 83.05 11.65
CA GLU A 137 57.99 82.72 11.82
C GLU A 137 57.41 81.99 10.60
N LEU A 138 57.80 82.36 9.37
CA LEU A 138 57.45 81.62 8.16
C LEU A 138 57.99 80.19 8.16
N VAL A 139 59.23 79.98 8.61
CA VAL A 139 59.82 78.63 8.73
C VAL A 139 59.07 77.79 9.79
N LYS A 140 58.69 78.39 10.92
CA LYS A 140 57.83 77.71 11.91
C LYS A 140 56.47 77.36 11.32
N GLY A 141 55.84 78.29 10.60
CA GLY A 141 54.58 78.07 9.91
C GLY A 141 54.66 76.93 8.89
N LYS A 142 55.73 76.89 8.09
CA LYS A 142 56.01 75.81 7.14
C LYS A 142 56.13 74.46 7.84
N LYS A 143 56.92 74.36 8.92
CA LYS A 143 57.06 73.11 9.70
C LYS A 143 55.72 72.65 10.28
N GLN A 144 54.90 73.58 10.78
CA GLN A 144 53.58 73.24 11.30
C GLN A 144 52.64 72.77 10.18
N PHE A 145 52.70 73.39 9.00
CA PHE A 145 51.93 72.96 7.83
C PHE A 145 52.35 71.56 7.36
N GLU A 146 53.65 71.29 7.26
CA GLU A 146 54.18 69.95 6.92
C GLU A 146 53.73 68.89 7.93
N LYS A 147 53.74 69.22 9.22
CA LYS A 147 53.21 68.33 10.27
C LYS A 147 51.72 68.04 10.09
N ASN A 148 50.90 69.08 9.90
CA ASN A 148 49.47 68.92 9.69
C ASN A 148 49.15 68.10 8.43
N LEU A 149 49.92 68.29 7.35
CA LEU A 149 49.78 67.51 6.11
C LEU A 149 50.04 66.02 6.37
N ALA A 150 51.10 65.69 7.12
CA ALA A 150 51.39 64.32 7.51
C ALA A 150 50.30 63.70 8.39
N GLU A 151 49.67 64.49 9.27
CA GLU A 151 48.52 64.05 10.08
C GLU A 151 47.27 63.80 9.22
N ILE A 152 46.99 64.64 8.22
CA ILE A 152 45.88 64.45 7.28
C ILE A 152 46.07 63.17 6.46
N GLN A 153 47.28 62.91 5.95
CA GLN A 153 47.58 61.67 5.22
C GLN A 153 47.37 60.42 6.09
N LYS A 154 47.74 60.48 7.37
CA LYS A 154 47.44 59.41 8.33
C LYS A 154 45.93 59.23 8.53
N ALA A 155 45.19 60.32 8.67
CA ALA A 155 43.74 60.28 8.84
C ALA A 155 43.03 59.69 7.61
N GLU A 156 43.50 60.00 6.40
CA GLU A 156 43.00 59.40 5.15
C GLU A 156 43.24 57.89 5.10
N GLY A 157 44.41 57.41 5.55
CA GLY A 157 44.69 55.98 5.71
C GLY A 157 43.68 55.29 6.62
N VAL A 158 43.45 55.86 7.82
CA VAL A 158 42.46 55.35 8.79
C VAL A 158 41.04 55.36 8.22
N PHE A 159 40.67 56.40 7.45
CA PHE A 159 39.36 56.47 6.80
C PHE A 159 39.17 55.33 5.79
N ASN A 160 40.17 55.07 4.95
CA ASN A 160 40.13 53.99 3.96
C ASN A 160 40.03 52.60 4.63
N GLU A 161 40.79 52.37 5.71
CA GLU A 161 40.68 51.16 6.51
C GLU A 161 39.27 51.00 7.10
N THR A 162 38.70 52.09 7.61
CA THR A 162 37.34 52.10 8.18
C THR A 162 36.28 51.79 7.11
N GLN A 163 36.44 52.29 5.87
CA GLN A 163 35.55 51.96 4.75
C GLN A 163 35.67 50.48 4.34
N GLY A 164 36.88 49.92 4.37
CA GLY A 164 37.10 48.49 4.16
C GLY A 164 36.39 47.64 5.22
N LEU A 165 36.53 48.01 6.49
CA LEU A 165 35.83 47.35 7.60
C LEU A 165 34.30 47.46 7.45
N LEU A 166 33.78 48.64 7.10
CA LEU A 166 32.35 48.84 6.88
C LEU A 166 31.81 47.93 5.76
N THR A 167 32.58 47.75 4.69
CA THR A 167 32.22 46.88 3.57
C THR A 167 32.18 45.41 4.01
N ASN A 168 33.20 44.96 4.75
CA ASN A 168 33.24 43.60 5.31
C ASN A 168 32.07 43.33 6.28
N VAL A 169 31.76 44.29 7.14
CA VAL A 169 30.62 44.19 8.07
C VAL A 169 29.30 44.08 7.30
N LYS A 170 29.09 44.88 6.26
CA LYS A 170 27.89 44.79 5.41
C LYS A 170 27.76 43.42 4.75
N GLN A 171 28.85 42.86 4.22
CA GLN A 171 28.84 41.53 3.63
C GLN A 171 28.45 40.46 4.67
N GLN A 172 29.01 40.51 5.87
CA GLN A 172 28.65 39.56 6.94
C GLN A 172 27.17 39.70 7.35
N VAL A 173 26.64 40.92 7.43
CA VAL A 173 25.22 41.17 7.71
C VAL A 173 24.34 40.54 6.64
N ASP A 174 24.70 40.64 5.35
CA ASP A 174 23.96 40.01 4.26
C ASP A 174 24.00 38.47 4.33
N GLU A 175 25.17 37.90 4.66
CA GLU A 175 25.34 36.44 4.85
C GLU A 175 24.52 35.91 6.04
N TRP A 176 24.51 36.63 7.16
CA TRP A 176 23.68 36.30 8.32
C TRP A 176 22.19 36.42 8.02
N THR A 177 21.80 37.44 7.25
CA THR A 177 20.40 37.62 6.83
C THR A 177 19.92 36.45 5.96
N LYS A 178 20.75 35.99 5.02
CA LYS A 178 20.47 34.80 4.19
C LYS A 178 20.37 33.54 5.05
N THR A 179 21.34 33.33 5.94
CA THR A 179 21.35 32.18 6.86
C THR A 179 20.10 32.14 7.74
N ASN A 180 19.69 33.29 8.28
CA ASN A 180 18.49 33.41 9.12
C ASN A 180 17.20 33.10 8.33
N ALA A 181 17.13 33.51 7.06
CA ALA A 181 16.01 33.16 6.19
C ALA A 181 15.92 31.65 5.94
N THR A 182 17.07 30.99 5.71
CA THR A 182 17.16 29.53 5.55
C THR A 182 16.72 28.79 6.82
N LEU A 183 17.26 29.17 7.99
CA LEU A 183 16.91 28.58 9.27
C LEU A 183 15.40 28.70 9.58
N LYS A 184 14.79 29.84 9.23
CA LYS A 184 13.34 30.03 9.39
C LYS A 184 12.53 29.10 8.50
N SER A 185 13.02 28.78 7.30
CA SER A 185 12.40 27.81 6.40
C SER A 185 12.52 26.38 6.94
N GLU A 186 13.73 25.99 7.38
CA GLU A 186 13.99 24.68 7.97
C GLU A 186 13.14 24.43 9.23
N TYR A 187 13.01 25.45 10.08
CA TYR A 187 12.15 25.39 11.27
C TYR A 187 10.68 25.07 10.92
N LYS A 188 10.15 25.64 9.82
CA LYS A 188 8.79 25.31 9.35
C LYS A 188 8.69 23.85 8.90
N THR A 189 9.72 23.33 8.22
CA THR A 189 9.79 21.92 7.83
C THR A 189 9.78 21.00 9.05
N VAL A 190 10.55 21.33 10.09
CA VAL A 190 10.57 20.57 11.35
C VAL A 190 9.19 20.56 12.02
N ILE A 191 8.49 21.70 12.07
CA ILE A 191 7.11 21.76 12.59
C ILE A 191 6.18 20.85 11.79
N ASN A 192 6.31 20.83 10.46
CA ASN A 192 5.48 19.97 9.61
C ASN A 192 5.75 18.48 9.84
N ILE A 193 7.03 18.10 9.95
CA ILE A 193 7.44 16.72 10.27
C ILE A 193 6.87 16.32 11.64
N LYS A 194 6.94 17.20 12.65
CA LYS A 194 6.34 16.95 13.96
C LYS A 194 4.85 16.66 13.86
N LYS A 195 4.08 17.44 13.09
CA LYS A 195 2.64 17.21 12.87
C LYS A 195 2.37 15.85 12.22
N GLN A 196 3.20 15.44 11.26
CA GLN A 196 3.08 14.12 10.62
C GLN A 196 3.38 12.98 11.61
N ILE A 197 4.41 13.12 12.45
CA ILE A 197 4.72 12.16 13.51
C ILE A 197 3.56 12.04 14.51
N ASP A 198 2.99 13.18 14.94
CA ASP A 198 1.87 13.20 15.88
C ASP A 198 0.63 12.48 15.27
N ALA A 199 0.36 12.65 13.97
CA ALA A 199 -0.71 11.96 13.28
C ALA A 199 -0.46 10.43 13.18
N LEU A 200 0.74 10.03 12.77
CA LEU A 200 1.13 8.61 12.72
C LEU A 200 1.03 7.94 14.09
N TYR A 201 1.37 8.66 15.16
CA TYR A 201 1.24 8.15 16.52
C TYR A 201 -0.23 7.85 16.88
N GLN A 202 -1.17 8.72 16.49
CA GLN A 202 -2.61 8.50 16.71
C GLN A 202 -3.13 7.31 15.90
N ASP A 203 -2.68 7.15 14.66
CA ASP A 203 -3.05 6.01 13.80
C ASP A 203 -2.56 4.68 14.41
N ILE A 204 -1.34 4.67 14.97
CA ILE A 204 -0.79 3.52 15.68
C ILE A 204 -1.63 3.20 16.93
N GLN A 205 -2.01 4.19 17.73
CA GLN A 205 -2.85 3.97 18.91
C GLN A 205 -4.20 3.37 18.53
N THR A 206 -4.83 3.88 17.47
CA THR A 206 -6.10 3.34 16.94
C THR A 206 -5.92 1.90 16.47
N SER A 207 -4.86 1.61 15.72
CA SER A 207 -4.55 0.26 15.25
C SER A 207 -4.33 -0.73 16.41
N VAL A 208 -3.66 -0.29 17.48
CA VAL A 208 -3.46 -1.11 18.69
C VAL A 208 -4.79 -1.41 19.38
N GLN A 209 -5.71 -0.44 19.48
CA GLN A 209 -7.05 -0.67 20.02
C GLN A 209 -7.83 -1.68 19.16
N ASP A 210 -7.77 -1.55 17.84
CA ASP A 210 -8.41 -2.49 16.91
C ASP A 210 -7.84 -3.91 17.02
N ILE A 211 -6.52 -4.06 17.16
CA ILE A 211 -5.88 -5.35 17.39
C ILE A 211 -6.37 -5.97 18.69
N ASN A 212 -6.48 -5.19 19.77
CA ASN A 212 -7.00 -5.68 21.04
C ASN A 212 -8.46 -6.12 20.94
N ASN A 213 -9.29 -5.34 20.24
CA ASN A 213 -10.69 -5.70 19.97
C ASN A 213 -10.80 -7.00 19.15
N LYS A 214 -9.99 -7.14 18.08
CA LYS A 214 -9.93 -8.37 17.27
C LYS A 214 -9.46 -9.57 18.09
N LYS A 215 -8.50 -9.38 19.01
CA LYS A 215 -8.03 -10.44 19.92
C LYS A 215 -9.14 -10.93 20.84
N LEU A 216 -10.00 -10.04 21.35
CA LEU A 216 -11.17 -10.43 22.15
C LEU A 216 -12.15 -11.28 21.33
N VAL A 217 -12.42 -10.88 20.09
CA VAL A 217 -13.28 -11.65 19.17
C VAL A 217 -12.68 -13.04 18.88
N ILE A 218 -11.39 -13.11 18.57
CA ILE A 218 -10.69 -14.39 18.33
C ILE A 218 -10.78 -15.30 19.55
N ASN A 219 -10.55 -14.77 20.76
CA ASN A 219 -10.66 -15.55 21.99
C ASN A 219 -12.09 -16.09 22.20
N SER A 220 -13.12 -15.27 21.94
CA SER A 220 -14.51 -15.71 22.02
C SER A 220 -14.84 -16.81 21.01
N VAL A 221 -14.39 -16.67 19.76
CA VAL A 221 -14.56 -17.70 18.72
C VAL A 221 -13.85 -18.99 19.13
N HIS A 222 -12.64 -18.90 19.67
CA HIS A 222 -11.88 -20.05 20.15
C HIS A 222 -12.62 -20.79 21.28
N THR A 223 -13.12 -20.06 22.29
CA THR A 223 -13.93 -20.66 23.37
C THR A 223 -15.19 -21.34 22.84
N ASN A 224 -15.89 -20.71 21.89
CA ASN A 224 -17.09 -21.31 21.28
C ASN A 224 -16.75 -22.57 20.48
N ALA A 225 -15.65 -22.56 19.72
CA ALA A 225 -15.18 -23.73 18.98
C ALA A 225 -14.83 -24.89 19.92
N GLN A 226 -14.15 -24.61 21.03
CA GLN A 226 -13.83 -25.59 22.07
C GLN A 226 -15.11 -26.22 22.64
N SER A 227 -16.12 -25.41 22.96
CA SER A 227 -17.40 -25.92 23.48
C SER A 227 -18.16 -26.78 22.47
N ILE A 228 -18.07 -26.46 21.17
CA ILE A 228 -18.62 -27.29 20.09
C ILE A 228 -17.88 -28.62 20.01
N GLU A 229 -16.55 -28.60 20.07
CA GLU A 229 -15.71 -29.80 20.06
C GLU A 229 -16.08 -30.74 21.22
N ASP A 230 -16.17 -30.21 22.46
CA ASP A 230 -16.60 -30.96 23.64
C ASP A 230 -18.00 -31.57 23.45
N THR A 231 -18.93 -30.84 22.82
CA THR A 231 -20.30 -31.29 22.56
C THR A 231 -20.33 -32.41 21.52
N ILE A 232 -19.50 -32.31 20.47
CA ILE A 232 -19.36 -33.35 19.45
C ILE A 232 -18.77 -34.61 20.07
N GLU A 233 -17.73 -34.50 20.91
CA GLU A 233 -17.13 -35.63 21.60
C GLU A 233 -18.14 -36.34 22.52
N ALA A 234 -18.87 -35.56 23.34
CA ALA A 234 -19.92 -36.09 24.20
C ALA A 234 -21.04 -36.80 23.40
N SER A 235 -21.42 -36.25 22.25
CA SER A 235 -22.43 -36.84 21.37
C SER A 235 -21.92 -38.13 20.70
N GLY A 236 -20.67 -38.14 20.24
CA GLY A 236 -20.02 -39.34 19.70
C GLY A 236 -19.97 -40.47 20.72
N ASN A 237 -19.64 -40.16 21.97
CA ASN A 237 -19.65 -41.14 23.08
C ASN A 237 -21.06 -41.69 23.37
N LYS A 238 -22.11 -40.84 23.29
CA LYS A 238 -23.51 -41.30 23.43
C LYS A 238 -23.93 -42.21 22.27
N ILE A 239 -23.59 -41.85 21.03
CA ILE A 239 -23.87 -42.67 19.84
C ILE A 239 -23.19 -44.04 19.97
N LYS A 240 -21.91 -44.06 20.38
CA LYS A 240 -21.17 -45.31 20.60
C LYS A 240 -21.87 -46.22 21.62
N LYS A 241 -22.25 -45.68 22.79
CA LYS A 241 -23.00 -46.44 23.80
C LYS A 241 -24.35 -46.94 23.30
N PHE A 242 -25.07 -46.12 22.52
CA PHE A 242 -26.35 -46.52 21.93
C PHE A 242 -26.18 -47.67 20.93
N ILE A 243 -25.16 -47.63 20.08
CA ILE A 243 -24.83 -48.70 19.13
C ILE A 243 -24.46 -49.97 19.89
N GLU A 244 -23.60 -49.90 20.91
CA GLU A 244 -23.22 -51.05 21.74
C GLU A 244 -24.44 -51.69 22.40
N GLN A 245 -25.33 -50.87 22.99
CA GLN A 245 -26.57 -51.35 23.60
C GLN A 245 -27.49 -52.02 22.58
N LYS A 246 -27.75 -51.38 21.43
CA LYS A 246 -28.66 -51.92 20.41
C LYS A 246 -28.10 -53.18 19.75
N THR A 247 -26.79 -53.26 19.56
CA THR A 247 -26.14 -54.48 19.07
C THR A 247 -26.33 -55.63 20.06
N GLY A 248 -26.18 -55.36 21.38
CA GLY A 248 -26.50 -56.33 22.42
C GLY A 248 -27.96 -56.78 22.42
N ASP A 249 -28.91 -55.84 22.32
CA ASP A 249 -30.35 -56.13 22.24
C ASP A 249 -30.69 -57.03 21.03
N ILE A 250 -30.12 -56.71 19.86
CA ILE A 250 -30.33 -57.48 18.63
C ILE A 250 -29.76 -58.89 18.77
N GLN A 251 -28.55 -59.03 19.32
CA GLN A 251 -27.94 -60.33 19.52
C GLN A 251 -28.78 -61.19 20.47
N PHE A 252 -29.25 -60.61 21.58
CA PHE A 252 -30.13 -61.30 22.52
C PHE A 252 -31.45 -61.74 21.86
N PHE A 253 -32.06 -60.90 21.02
CA PHE A 253 -33.27 -61.26 20.28
C PHE A 253 -33.01 -62.41 19.29
N ILE A 254 -31.91 -62.35 18.52
CA ILE A 254 -31.51 -63.41 17.60
C ILE A 254 -31.32 -64.73 18.34
N ASP A 255 -30.61 -64.72 19.47
CA ASP A 255 -30.34 -65.93 20.26
C ASP A 255 -31.66 -66.53 20.81
N THR A 256 -32.56 -65.67 21.30
CA THR A 256 -33.86 -66.09 21.84
C THR A 256 -34.77 -66.68 20.78
N GLU A 257 -34.92 -66.01 19.63
CA GLU A 257 -35.73 -66.52 18.51
C GLU A 257 -35.13 -67.78 17.91
N THR A 258 -33.81 -67.86 17.78
CA THR A 258 -33.13 -69.07 17.27
C THR A 258 -33.38 -70.26 18.20
N ASP A 259 -33.31 -70.08 19.53
CA ASP A 259 -33.65 -71.13 20.49
C ASP A 259 -35.12 -71.54 20.40
N PHE A 260 -36.04 -70.57 20.31
CA PHE A 260 -37.47 -70.82 20.14
C PHE A 260 -37.76 -71.61 18.85
N PHE A 261 -37.28 -71.13 17.69
CA PHE A 261 -37.45 -71.82 16.42
C PHE A 261 -36.80 -73.20 16.42
N SER A 262 -35.65 -73.37 17.06
CA SER A 262 -35.01 -74.69 17.14
C SER A 262 -35.86 -75.71 17.90
N LYS A 263 -36.50 -75.27 19.01
CA LYS A 263 -37.41 -76.10 19.81
C LYS A 263 -38.72 -76.40 19.06
N GLU A 264 -39.31 -75.39 18.44
CA GLU A 264 -40.56 -75.54 17.69
C GLU A 264 -40.36 -76.39 16.42
N LEU A 265 -39.26 -76.19 15.70
CA LEU A 265 -38.88 -77.02 14.55
C LEU A 265 -38.72 -78.48 14.98
N LYS A 266 -38.08 -78.74 16.13
CA LYS A 266 -37.96 -80.10 16.67
C LYS A 266 -39.33 -80.72 16.96
N ALA A 267 -40.23 -79.98 17.63
CA ALA A 267 -41.59 -80.44 17.91
C ALA A 267 -42.41 -80.71 16.63
N LEU A 268 -42.26 -79.85 15.61
CA LEU A 268 -42.88 -80.03 14.30
C LEU A 268 -42.32 -81.22 13.53
N VAL A 269 -41.01 -81.44 13.58
CA VAL A 269 -40.36 -82.63 12.99
C VAL A 269 -40.87 -83.90 13.65
N ASP A 270 -40.98 -83.93 14.98
CA ASP A 270 -41.54 -85.06 15.73
C ASP A 270 -43.00 -85.31 15.34
N LYS A 271 -43.81 -84.24 15.27
CA LYS A 271 -45.23 -84.34 14.87
C LYS A 271 -45.40 -84.76 13.41
N THR A 272 -44.58 -84.23 12.50
CA THR A 272 -44.58 -84.61 11.08
C THR A 272 -44.21 -86.07 10.92
N SER A 273 -43.21 -86.55 11.66
CA SER A 273 -42.84 -87.97 11.67
C SER A 273 -44.01 -88.85 12.11
N SER A 274 -44.76 -88.43 13.13
CA SER A 274 -45.98 -89.15 13.55
C SER A 274 -47.08 -89.14 12.48
N ILE A 275 -47.31 -88.01 11.81
CA ILE A 275 -48.32 -87.88 10.75
C ILE A 275 -47.96 -88.68 9.52
N VAL A 276 -46.68 -88.71 9.12
CA VAL A 276 -46.22 -89.51 7.97
C VAL A 276 -46.49 -91.00 8.22
N VAL A 277 -46.26 -91.50 9.45
CA VAL A 277 -46.62 -92.86 9.84
C VAL A 277 -48.14 -93.08 9.68
N THR A 278 -48.98 -92.15 10.16
CA THR A 278 -50.45 -92.24 10.04
C THR A 278 -50.95 -92.11 8.59
N ASN A 279 -50.33 -91.25 7.77
CA ASN A 279 -50.73 -91.02 6.37
C ASN A 279 -50.35 -92.21 5.47
N LEU A 280 -49.22 -92.87 5.71
CA LEU A 280 -48.91 -94.14 5.04
C LEU A 280 -49.96 -95.21 5.37
N GLU A 281 -50.50 -95.19 6.59
CA GLU A 281 -51.58 -96.06 7.03
C GLU A 281 -52.94 -95.69 6.38
N GLN A 282 -53.19 -94.41 6.13
CA GLN A 282 -54.40 -93.90 5.48
C GLN A 282 -54.36 -93.95 3.93
N GLN A 283 -53.20 -93.77 3.28
CA GLN A 283 -53.03 -93.95 1.83
C GLN A 283 -53.35 -95.38 1.40
N ARG A 284 -53.09 -96.37 2.25
CA ARG A 284 -53.58 -97.74 2.08
C ARG A 284 -55.11 -97.83 2.00
N LYS A 285 -55.84 -96.93 2.65
CA LYS A 285 -57.32 -96.87 2.69
C LYS A 285 -57.90 -95.99 1.57
N VAL A 286 -57.18 -94.96 1.11
CA VAL A 286 -57.65 -93.99 0.10
C VAL A 286 -57.44 -94.46 -1.35
N ASN A 287 -56.43 -95.29 -1.64
CA ASN A 287 -56.26 -95.90 -2.97
C ASN A 287 -57.42 -96.82 -3.40
N GLN A 288 -58.40 -97.05 -2.52
CA GLN A 288 -59.63 -97.78 -2.83
C GLN A 288 -60.80 -96.88 -3.32
N LEU A 289 -60.66 -95.55 -3.40
CA LEU A 289 -61.84 -94.65 -3.51
C LEU A 289 -61.79 -93.48 -4.52
N LEU A 290 -60.88 -93.40 -5.50
CA LEU A 290 -60.71 -92.16 -6.31
C LEU A 290 -60.91 -92.29 -7.83
N GLU A 291 -62.14 -92.03 -8.30
CA GLU A 291 -62.48 -91.57 -9.66
C GLU A 291 -63.41 -90.33 -9.59
N GLY A 292 -62.92 -89.10 -9.85
CA GLY A 292 -63.79 -87.90 -9.89
C GLY A 292 -63.20 -86.46 -9.82
N ALA A 293 -61.89 -86.22 -10.01
CA ALA A 293 -61.25 -84.96 -9.56
C ALA A 293 -60.92 -83.85 -10.60
N ASN A 294 -61.36 -83.91 -11.86
CA ASN A 294 -60.81 -83.02 -12.91
C ASN A 294 -61.47 -81.63 -13.06
N ALA A 295 -62.73 -81.41 -12.67
CA ALA A 295 -63.43 -80.13 -12.93
C ALA A 295 -63.07 -78.99 -11.96
N GLY A 296 -62.74 -79.29 -10.69
CA GLY A 296 -62.40 -78.27 -9.68
C GLY A 296 -61.07 -77.52 -9.95
N ARG A 297 -60.17 -78.11 -10.75
CA ARG A 297 -58.89 -77.49 -11.10
C ARG A 297 -59.04 -76.31 -12.07
N LEU A 298 -60.04 -76.36 -12.96
CA LEU A 298 -60.24 -75.36 -14.01
C LEU A 298 -60.89 -74.07 -13.47
N TYR A 299 -61.80 -74.18 -12.50
CA TYR A 299 -62.37 -73.02 -11.79
C TYR A 299 -61.28 -72.20 -11.09
N ARG A 300 -60.38 -72.89 -10.37
CA ARG A 300 -59.36 -72.24 -9.54
C ARG A 300 -58.38 -71.42 -10.38
N SER A 301 -58.03 -71.85 -11.58
CA SER A 301 -57.10 -71.12 -12.46
C SER A 301 -57.70 -69.82 -13.01
N PHE A 302 -58.98 -69.82 -13.42
CA PHE A 302 -59.65 -68.60 -13.90
C PHE A 302 -59.90 -67.59 -12.77
N TRP A 303 -60.28 -68.05 -11.58
CA TRP A 303 -60.45 -67.18 -10.42
C TRP A 303 -59.14 -66.50 -10.01
N LEU A 304 -58.03 -67.25 -9.99
CA LEU A 304 -56.72 -66.69 -9.66
C LEU A 304 -56.29 -65.61 -10.67
N ARG A 305 -56.58 -65.85 -11.96
CA ARG A 305 -56.24 -64.90 -13.03
C ARG A 305 -57.07 -63.61 -12.97
N LYS A 306 -58.35 -63.71 -12.65
CA LYS A 306 -59.22 -62.56 -12.37
C LYS A 306 -58.64 -61.69 -11.25
N LYS A 307 -58.29 -62.30 -10.12
CA LYS A 307 -57.77 -61.59 -8.94
C LYS A 307 -56.47 -60.82 -9.25
N GLN A 308 -55.55 -61.43 -10.01
CA GLN A 308 -54.31 -60.76 -10.44
C GLN A 308 -54.57 -59.54 -11.34
N LEU A 309 -55.60 -59.58 -12.18
CA LEU A 309 -55.96 -58.46 -13.05
C LEU A 309 -56.62 -57.32 -12.26
N GLU A 310 -57.47 -57.63 -11.26
CA GLU A 310 -58.08 -56.66 -10.36
C GLU A 310 -57.04 -55.91 -9.51
N GLU A 311 -56.06 -56.62 -8.94
CA GLU A 311 -54.96 -56.00 -8.20
C GLU A 311 -54.16 -55.03 -9.07
N LYS A 312 -53.89 -55.41 -10.33
CA LYS A 312 -53.20 -54.55 -11.30
C LYS A 312 -54.06 -53.38 -11.77
N GLN A 313 -55.38 -53.54 -11.88
CA GLN A 313 -56.31 -52.47 -12.27
C GLN A 313 -56.30 -51.31 -11.27
N LYS A 314 -56.13 -51.58 -9.97
CA LYS A 314 -56.01 -50.55 -8.91
C LYS A 314 -54.82 -49.62 -9.13
N TYR A 315 -53.69 -50.12 -9.65
CA TYR A 315 -52.53 -49.28 -9.99
C TYR A 315 -52.83 -48.32 -11.15
N TRP A 316 -53.57 -48.79 -12.17
CA TRP A 316 -53.97 -47.92 -13.29
C TRP A 316 -54.98 -46.86 -12.86
N LEU A 317 -55.90 -47.20 -11.95
CA LEU A 317 -56.80 -46.22 -11.33
C LEU A 317 -56.03 -45.13 -10.56
N GLY A 318 -55.01 -45.51 -9.80
CA GLY A 318 -54.10 -44.56 -9.14
C GLY A 318 -53.34 -43.69 -10.15
N GLY A 319 -52.97 -44.25 -11.30
CA GLY A 319 -52.37 -43.52 -12.42
C GLY A 319 -53.30 -42.43 -12.98
N ILE A 320 -54.59 -42.74 -13.19
CA ILE A 320 -55.61 -41.77 -13.66
C ILE A 320 -55.75 -40.60 -12.67
N ILE A 321 -55.81 -40.89 -11.38
CA ILE A 321 -55.90 -39.85 -10.33
C ILE A 321 -54.64 -38.98 -10.34
N SER A 322 -53.46 -39.60 -10.43
CA SER A 322 -52.18 -38.88 -10.39
C SER A 322 -51.98 -37.97 -11.60
N ILE A 323 -52.32 -38.42 -12.81
CA ILE A 323 -52.18 -37.61 -14.03
C ILE A 323 -53.19 -36.45 -14.05
N ASN A 324 -54.41 -36.64 -13.54
CA ASN A 324 -55.40 -35.56 -13.43
C ASN A 324 -54.96 -34.47 -12.44
N ILE A 325 -54.40 -34.86 -11.28
CA ILE A 325 -53.81 -33.90 -10.33
C ILE A 325 -52.67 -33.12 -11.01
N LEU A 326 -51.81 -33.80 -11.77
CA LEU A 326 -50.70 -33.17 -12.48
C LEU A 326 -51.17 -32.18 -13.56
N ILE A 327 -52.21 -32.52 -14.32
CA ILE A 327 -52.83 -31.62 -15.32
C ILE A 327 -53.40 -30.36 -14.65
N VAL A 328 -54.10 -30.51 -13.51
CA VAL A 328 -54.66 -29.38 -12.75
C VAL A 328 -53.56 -28.49 -12.18
N CYS A 329 -52.52 -29.07 -11.57
CA CYS A 329 -51.37 -28.33 -11.06
C CYS A 329 -50.64 -27.58 -12.18
N LEU A 330 -50.42 -28.22 -13.33
CA LEU A 330 -49.80 -27.58 -14.49
C LEU A 330 -50.67 -26.43 -15.01
N SER A 331 -51.99 -26.60 -15.06
CA SER A 331 -52.92 -25.56 -15.51
C SER A 331 -52.88 -24.32 -14.61
N ILE A 332 -52.86 -24.51 -13.27
CA ILE A 332 -52.74 -23.41 -12.30
C ILE A 332 -51.41 -22.68 -12.46
N LEU A 333 -50.32 -23.41 -12.65
CA LEU A 333 -48.98 -22.86 -12.82
C LEU A 333 -48.86 -22.04 -14.11
N LEU A 334 -49.50 -22.50 -15.19
CA LEU A 334 -49.51 -21.79 -16.47
C LEU A 334 -50.31 -20.48 -16.42
N VAL A 335 -51.42 -20.45 -15.66
CA VAL A 335 -52.30 -19.27 -15.51
C VAL A 335 -51.67 -18.21 -14.61
N ASN A 336 -51.20 -18.60 -13.43
CA ASN A 336 -50.71 -17.64 -12.42
C ASN A 336 -49.26 -17.19 -12.65
N GLY A 337 -48.52 -17.88 -13.53
CA GLY A 337 -47.08 -17.67 -13.67
C GLY A 337 -46.31 -18.16 -12.45
N SER A 338 -45.00 -18.29 -12.58
CA SER A 338 -44.10 -18.69 -11.49
C SER A 338 -42.74 -18.06 -11.69
N GLU A 339 -42.32 -17.23 -10.73
CA GLU A 339 -40.97 -16.63 -10.70
C GLU A 339 -39.88 -17.73 -10.63
N TRP A 340 -40.17 -18.85 -9.95
CA TRP A 340 -39.22 -19.96 -9.79
C TRP A 340 -38.91 -20.69 -11.11
N LEU A 341 -39.87 -20.73 -12.04
CA LEU A 341 -39.71 -21.39 -13.35
C LEU A 341 -39.49 -20.40 -14.49
N GLY A 342 -39.38 -19.10 -14.20
CA GLY A 342 -39.23 -18.05 -15.23
C GLY A 342 -40.43 -17.94 -16.17
N VAL A 343 -41.61 -18.39 -15.73
CA VAL A 343 -42.83 -18.41 -16.54
C VAL A 343 -43.67 -17.19 -16.17
N ASN A 344 -43.74 -16.23 -17.09
CA ASN A 344 -44.61 -15.07 -16.93
C ASN A 344 -46.09 -15.47 -16.94
N PRO A 345 -46.94 -14.76 -16.16
CA PRO A 345 -48.39 -14.94 -16.18
C PRO A 345 -48.92 -14.73 -17.60
N LEU A 346 -49.96 -15.48 -17.97
CA LEU A 346 -50.55 -15.37 -19.30
C LEU A 346 -51.26 -14.01 -19.45
N ASP A 347 -50.74 -13.15 -20.33
CA ASP A 347 -51.46 -11.96 -20.81
C ASP A 347 -52.33 -12.34 -22.01
N LEU A 348 -53.64 -12.14 -21.89
CA LEU A 348 -54.64 -12.54 -22.90
C LEU A 348 -54.68 -11.62 -24.12
N LYS A 349 -53.91 -10.52 -24.13
CA LYS A 349 -53.96 -9.50 -25.20
C LYS A 349 -52.98 -9.72 -26.34
N ASP A 350 -51.86 -10.41 -26.09
CA ASP A 350 -50.87 -10.74 -27.12
C ASP A 350 -50.55 -12.23 -27.06
N ILE A 351 -50.93 -12.98 -28.11
CA ILE A 351 -50.57 -14.39 -28.26
C ILE A 351 -49.08 -14.45 -28.62
N ASP A 352 -48.23 -14.43 -27.59
CA ASP A 352 -46.79 -14.55 -27.72
C ASP A 352 -46.36 -16.01 -27.94
N GLY A 353 -45.17 -16.24 -28.49
CA GLY A 353 -44.60 -17.58 -28.74
C GLY A 353 -44.53 -18.46 -27.50
N ALA A 354 -44.55 -17.86 -26.30
CA ALA A 354 -44.66 -18.54 -25.02
C ALA A 354 -45.97 -19.34 -24.87
N PHE A 355 -47.10 -18.89 -25.43
CA PHE A 355 -48.37 -19.63 -25.39
C PHE A 355 -48.31 -20.91 -26.23
N ILE A 356 -47.71 -20.82 -27.42
CA ILE A 356 -47.55 -21.97 -28.33
C ILE A 356 -46.66 -23.02 -27.68
N PHE A 357 -45.55 -22.61 -27.05
CA PHE A 357 -44.67 -23.53 -26.32
C PHE A 357 -45.38 -24.24 -25.15
N LYS A 358 -46.19 -23.51 -24.39
CA LYS A 358 -47.01 -24.07 -23.30
C LYS A 358 -48.03 -25.10 -23.81
N LEU A 359 -48.65 -24.85 -24.97
CA LEU A 359 -49.60 -25.77 -25.60
C LEU A 359 -48.91 -27.05 -26.09
N VAL A 360 -47.73 -26.94 -26.71
CA VAL A 360 -46.97 -28.12 -27.17
C VAL A 360 -46.58 -29.05 -26.02
N ILE A 361 -46.24 -28.51 -24.85
CA ILE A 361 -45.94 -29.30 -23.63
C ILE A 361 -47.18 -30.04 -23.10
N SER A 362 -48.39 -29.52 -23.32
CA SER A 362 -49.62 -30.16 -22.84
C SER A 362 -50.02 -31.40 -23.66
N ILE A 363 -49.59 -31.51 -24.92
CA ILE A 363 -49.99 -32.59 -25.84
C ILE A 363 -49.50 -33.98 -25.36
N PRO A 364 -48.22 -34.19 -24.97
CA PRO A 364 -47.77 -35.47 -24.41
C PRO A 364 -48.52 -35.88 -23.14
N LEU A 365 -48.95 -34.90 -22.34
CA LEU A 365 -49.64 -35.14 -21.08
C LEU A 365 -51.08 -35.64 -21.31
N LEU A 366 -51.78 -35.04 -22.28
CA LEU A 366 -53.11 -35.51 -22.73
C LEU A 366 -53.04 -36.89 -23.37
N PHE A 367 -51.98 -37.17 -24.14
CA PHE A 367 -51.76 -38.50 -24.69
C PHE A 367 -51.52 -39.54 -23.59
N LEU A 368 -50.76 -39.18 -22.55
CA LEU A 368 -50.50 -40.04 -21.41
C LEU A 368 -51.79 -40.34 -20.62
N ASP A 369 -52.65 -39.34 -20.41
CA ASP A 369 -53.96 -39.53 -19.77
C ASP A 369 -54.84 -40.49 -20.58
N TYR A 370 -54.98 -40.26 -21.90
CA TYR A 370 -55.69 -41.16 -22.80
C TYR A 370 -55.14 -42.60 -22.74
N PHE A 371 -53.82 -42.76 -22.74
CA PHE A 371 -53.18 -44.08 -22.68
C PHE A 371 -53.51 -44.81 -21.36
N ILE A 372 -53.41 -44.12 -20.22
CA ILE A 372 -53.71 -44.71 -18.91
C ILE A 372 -55.19 -45.12 -18.83
N VAL A 373 -56.11 -44.27 -19.30
CA VAL A 373 -57.55 -44.57 -19.35
C VAL A 373 -57.85 -45.77 -20.26
N SER A 374 -57.20 -45.84 -21.43
CA SER A 374 -57.35 -46.97 -22.35
C SER A 374 -56.88 -48.29 -21.72
N GLN A 375 -55.72 -48.29 -21.05
CA GLN A 375 -55.21 -49.46 -20.34
C GLN A 375 -56.11 -49.89 -19.17
N TYR A 376 -56.73 -48.95 -18.46
CA TYR A 376 -57.70 -49.25 -17.42
C TYR A 376 -58.95 -49.94 -18.00
N ASN A 377 -59.50 -49.41 -19.09
CA ASN A 377 -60.70 -49.96 -19.74
C ASN A 377 -60.46 -51.37 -20.32
N SER A 378 -59.33 -51.60 -21.00
CA SER A 378 -59.01 -52.93 -21.54
C SER A 378 -58.87 -53.99 -20.43
N ARG A 379 -58.39 -53.60 -19.25
CA ARG A 379 -58.27 -54.53 -18.10
C ARG A 379 -59.61 -54.82 -17.45
N ALA A 380 -60.49 -53.82 -17.36
CA ALA A 380 -61.86 -54.01 -16.88
C ALA A 380 -62.60 -55.05 -17.73
N GLU A 381 -62.45 -54.98 -19.06
CA GLU A 381 -63.04 -55.94 -19.99
C GLU A 381 -62.50 -57.37 -19.79
N LEU A 382 -61.19 -57.52 -19.59
CA LEU A 382 -60.58 -58.83 -19.31
C LEU A 382 -61.08 -59.42 -17.99
N ILE A 383 -61.25 -58.60 -16.95
CA ILE A 383 -61.77 -59.04 -15.65
C ILE A 383 -63.19 -59.57 -15.80
N GLU A 384 -64.03 -58.89 -16.57
CA GLU A 384 -65.40 -59.34 -16.87
C GLU A 384 -65.38 -60.70 -17.59
N LYS A 385 -64.54 -60.85 -18.63
CA LYS A 385 -64.38 -62.11 -19.39
C LYS A 385 -63.89 -63.29 -18.52
N TYR A 386 -62.90 -63.07 -17.66
CA TYR A 386 -62.42 -64.12 -16.75
C TYR A 386 -63.44 -64.44 -15.64
N SER A 387 -64.21 -63.44 -15.19
CA SER A 387 -65.30 -63.68 -14.25
C SER A 387 -66.38 -64.58 -14.87
N PHE A 388 -66.72 -64.35 -16.13
CA PHE A 388 -67.64 -65.18 -16.90
C PHE A 388 -67.13 -66.61 -17.04
N LYS A 389 -65.89 -66.81 -17.50
CA LYS A 389 -65.28 -68.16 -17.62
C LYS A 389 -65.18 -68.89 -16.27
N SER A 390 -64.93 -68.18 -15.17
CA SER A 390 -64.92 -68.77 -13.82
C SER A 390 -66.30 -69.23 -13.36
N ALA A 391 -67.35 -68.43 -13.59
CA ALA A 391 -68.72 -68.79 -13.28
C ALA A 391 -69.21 -69.96 -14.15
N LEU A 392 -68.83 -69.97 -15.44
CA LEU A 392 -69.12 -71.05 -16.38
C LEU A 392 -68.46 -72.37 -15.94
N SER A 393 -67.20 -72.33 -15.53
CA SER A 393 -66.48 -73.51 -15.02
C SER A 393 -67.09 -74.07 -13.73
N LEU A 394 -67.61 -73.19 -12.87
CA LEU A 394 -68.35 -73.61 -11.67
C LEU A 394 -69.69 -74.25 -12.03
N SER A 395 -70.42 -73.68 -13.00
CA SER A 395 -71.67 -74.27 -13.49
C SER A 395 -71.46 -75.64 -14.13
N LEU A 396 -70.33 -75.87 -14.82
CA LEU A 396 -69.96 -77.18 -15.38
C LEU A 396 -69.74 -78.23 -14.28
N LEU A 397 -69.22 -77.85 -13.11
CA LEU A 397 -69.09 -78.74 -11.94
C LEU A 397 -70.46 -79.18 -11.45
N SER A 398 -71.39 -78.23 -11.29
CA SER A 398 -72.77 -78.49 -10.87
C SER A 398 -73.59 -79.27 -11.91
N TYR A 399 -73.34 -79.05 -13.21
CA TYR A 399 -74.01 -79.79 -14.29
C TYR A 399 -73.47 -81.22 -14.44
N ASN A 400 -72.18 -81.45 -14.17
CA ASN A 400 -71.60 -82.80 -14.15
C ASN A 400 -72.17 -83.65 -13.00
N GLU A 401 -72.51 -83.01 -11.86
CA GLU A 401 -73.28 -83.64 -10.78
C GLU A 401 -74.72 -83.95 -11.21
N MET A 402 -75.39 -83.07 -11.99
CA MET A 402 -76.74 -83.32 -12.52
C MET A 402 -76.81 -84.39 -13.62
N ILE A 403 -75.79 -84.51 -14.50
CA ILE A 403 -75.75 -85.53 -15.57
C ILE A 403 -75.53 -86.94 -15.01
N LYS A 404 -74.87 -87.08 -13.85
CA LYS A 404 -74.82 -88.35 -13.13
C LYS A 404 -76.22 -88.82 -12.67
N GLU A 405 -77.19 -87.93 -12.52
CA GLU A 405 -78.58 -88.27 -12.15
C GLU A 405 -79.58 -88.33 -13.31
N ASN A 406 -79.32 -87.71 -14.48
CA ASN A 406 -80.21 -87.79 -15.66
C ASN A 406 -79.42 -87.78 -16.99
N ALA A 407 -79.14 -88.95 -17.55
CA ALA A 407 -78.20 -89.14 -18.66
C ALA A 407 -78.77 -88.96 -20.09
N GLU A 408 -80.06 -88.66 -20.27
CA GLU A 408 -80.74 -88.70 -21.60
C GLU A 408 -81.47 -87.42 -22.01
N SER A 409 -80.94 -86.23 -21.73
CA SER A 409 -81.45 -84.98 -22.34
C SER A 409 -80.44 -84.38 -23.32
N ASP A 410 -80.86 -84.22 -24.59
CA ASP A 410 -80.04 -83.60 -25.65
C ASP A 410 -79.66 -82.14 -25.29
N GLU A 411 -80.50 -81.44 -24.54
CA GLU A 411 -80.24 -80.06 -24.06
C GLU A 411 -79.02 -79.97 -23.12
N SER A 412 -78.78 -81.00 -22.30
CA SER A 412 -77.63 -81.03 -21.37
C SER A 412 -76.31 -81.25 -22.11
N ARG A 413 -76.33 -82.01 -23.21
CA ARG A 413 -75.16 -82.23 -24.07
C ARG A 413 -74.85 -81.01 -24.92
N GLU A 414 -75.86 -80.34 -25.47
CA GLU A 414 -75.68 -79.07 -26.19
C GLU A 414 -75.12 -77.99 -25.26
N PHE A 415 -75.64 -77.88 -24.04
CA PHE A 415 -75.13 -76.96 -23.03
C PHE A 415 -73.68 -77.24 -22.67
N ILE A 416 -73.28 -78.51 -22.44
CA ILE A 416 -71.88 -78.86 -22.15
C ILE A 416 -70.97 -78.55 -23.33
N ASN A 417 -71.32 -78.93 -24.55
CA ASN A 417 -70.47 -78.67 -25.72
C ASN A 417 -70.27 -77.17 -25.92
N LYS A 418 -71.35 -76.38 -25.84
CA LYS A 418 -71.28 -74.91 -25.95
C LYS A 418 -70.49 -74.27 -24.81
N THR A 419 -70.62 -74.82 -23.59
CA THR A 419 -69.90 -74.37 -22.38
C THR A 419 -68.40 -74.70 -22.46
N VAL A 420 -68.05 -75.87 -22.99
CA VAL A 420 -66.67 -76.29 -23.25
C VAL A 420 -66.06 -75.41 -24.35
N ASP A 421 -66.75 -75.21 -25.47
CA ASP A 421 -66.27 -74.34 -26.55
C ASP A 421 -66.03 -72.90 -26.07
N LEU A 422 -66.95 -72.32 -25.28
CA LEU A 422 -66.81 -70.98 -24.68
C LEU A 422 -65.70 -70.89 -23.63
N ILE A 423 -65.36 -71.97 -22.93
CA ILE A 423 -64.24 -72.01 -21.97
C ILE A 423 -62.90 -72.03 -22.73
N TYR A 424 -62.81 -72.76 -23.84
CA TYR A 424 -61.57 -72.92 -24.61
C TYR A 424 -61.34 -71.87 -25.71
N GLU A 425 -62.35 -71.06 -26.07
CA GLU A 425 -62.20 -69.95 -27.02
C GLU A 425 -61.34 -68.80 -26.45
N SER A 426 -60.50 -68.20 -27.30
CA SER A 426 -59.57 -67.12 -26.93
C SER A 426 -60.30 -65.91 -26.33
N PRO A 427 -59.83 -65.32 -25.21
CA PRO A 427 -60.48 -64.15 -24.59
C PRO A 427 -60.46 -62.89 -25.46
N PHE A 428 -59.76 -62.91 -26.60
CA PHE A 428 -59.67 -61.80 -27.54
C PHE A 428 -60.74 -61.82 -28.64
N ASP A 429 -61.42 -62.96 -28.88
CA ASP A 429 -62.35 -63.14 -30.02
C ASP A 429 -63.82 -63.34 -29.61
N THR A 430 -64.15 -63.25 -28.32
CA THR A 430 -65.53 -63.43 -27.83
C THR A 430 -66.38 -62.15 -28.02
N PRO A 431 -67.54 -62.21 -28.70
CA PRO A 431 -68.43 -61.05 -28.83
C PRO A 431 -69.06 -60.68 -27.48
N ARG A 432 -69.23 -59.37 -27.23
CA ARG A 432 -69.89 -58.81 -26.03
C ARG A 432 -71.19 -59.58 -25.72
N ALA A 433 -71.38 -59.96 -24.46
CA ALA A 433 -72.55 -60.70 -24.00
C ALA A 433 -73.87 -60.06 -24.52
N PRO A 434 -74.76 -60.81 -25.18
CA PRO A 434 -75.96 -60.24 -25.80
C PRO A 434 -76.99 -59.77 -24.75
N LYS A 435 -77.69 -58.67 -25.06
CA LYS A 435 -78.77 -58.11 -24.23
C LYS A 435 -79.90 -59.13 -24.09
N GLY A 436 -79.99 -59.74 -22.90
CA GLY A 436 -80.89 -60.85 -22.56
C GLY A 436 -80.35 -61.75 -21.43
N TYR A 437 -79.07 -61.59 -21.09
CA TYR A 437 -78.32 -62.38 -20.10
C TYR A 437 -78.93 -62.49 -18.69
N ASN A 438 -79.60 -61.44 -18.19
CA ASN A 438 -80.22 -61.49 -16.87
C ASN A 438 -81.30 -62.59 -16.75
N ARG A 439 -82.01 -62.92 -17.85
CA ARG A 439 -82.98 -64.03 -17.84
C ARG A 439 -82.32 -65.42 -17.81
N PHE A 440 -81.09 -65.54 -18.33
CA PHE A 440 -80.36 -66.79 -18.38
C PHE A 440 -79.76 -67.16 -17.02
N LEU A 441 -79.12 -66.19 -16.35
CA LEU A 441 -78.62 -66.39 -14.99
C LEU A 441 -79.76 -66.65 -13.99
N GLN A 442 -80.90 -65.97 -14.14
CA GLN A 442 -82.04 -66.17 -13.26
C GLN A 442 -82.64 -67.59 -13.39
N LYS A 443 -82.65 -68.17 -14.60
CA LYS A 443 -83.02 -69.59 -14.80
C LYS A 443 -82.01 -70.56 -14.18
N ILE A 444 -80.72 -70.25 -14.21
CA ILE A 444 -79.67 -71.08 -13.57
C ILE A 444 -79.80 -71.03 -12.05
N GLU A 445 -80.07 -69.86 -11.48
CA GLU A 445 -80.29 -69.68 -10.05
C GLU A 445 -81.55 -70.43 -9.57
N GLU A 446 -82.62 -70.40 -10.37
CA GLU A 446 -83.87 -71.13 -10.09
C GLU A 446 -83.71 -72.65 -10.18
N HIS A 447 -82.90 -73.16 -11.12
CA HIS A 447 -82.62 -74.60 -11.25
C HIS A 447 -81.63 -75.13 -10.19
N THR A 448 -80.60 -74.35 -9.85
CA THR A 448 -79.64 -74.74 -8.81
C THR A 448 -80.27 -74.77 -7.42
N HIS A 449 -81.20 -73.85 -7.11
CA HIS A 449 -81.92 -73.88 -5.84
C HIS A 449 -82.83 -75.10 -5.71
N ASN A 450 -83.51 -75.50 -6.80
CA ASN A 450 -84.34 -76.71 -6.83
C ASN A 450 -83.52 -78.02 -6.70
N ALA A 451 -82.33 -78.09 -7.32
CA ALA A 451 -81.45 -79.26 -7.22
C ALA A 451 -80.89 -79.43 -5.79
N VAL A 452 -80.51 -78.34 -5.14
CA VAL A 452 -80.02 -78.36 -3.75
C VAL A 452 -81.13 -78.73 -2.77
N SER A 453 -82.37 -78.26 -2.98
CA SER A 453 -83.52 -78.62 -2.14
C SER A 453 -83.85 -80.12 -2.20
N LYS A 454 -83.81 -80.73 -3.40
CA LYS A 454 -84.08 -82.17 -3.56
C LYS A 454 -82.95 -83.07 -3.04
N GLY A 455 -81.70 -82.60 -3.09
CA GLY A 455 -80.56 -83.31 -2.52
C GLY A 455 -80.62 -83.40 -0.99
N ILE A 456 -81.18 -82.39 -0.32
CA ILE A 456 -81.27 -82.34 1.15
C ILE A 456 -82.39 -83.26 1.69
N GLU A 457 -83.52 -83.39 0.99
CA GLU A 457 -84.62 -84.31 1.37
C GLU A 457 -84.22 -85.79 1.33
N LYS A 458 -83.33 -86.18 0.41
CA LYS A 458 -82.89 -87.58 0.24
C LYS A 458 -81.86 -88.04 1.27
N VAL A 459 -81.23 -87.11 1.99
CA VAL A 459 -80.22 -87.38 3.03
C VAL A 459 -80.87 -87.42 4.43
N THR A 460 -82.13 -87.02 4.55
CA THR A 460 -82.86 -86.94 5.82
C THR A 460 -84.01 -87.95 5.99
N SER A 461 -84.14 -88.93 5.07
CA SER A 461 -85.08 -90.07 5.16
C SER A 461 -84.38 -91.41 5.34
#